data_AF-A0A967X9L9-F1
#
_entry.id   AF-A0A967X9L9-F1
#
_cell.length_a   1.000
_cell.length_b   1.000
_cell.length_c   1.000
_cell.angle_alpha   90.00
_cell.angle_beta   90.00
_cell.angle_gamma   90.00
#
_symmetry.space_group_name_H-M   'P 1'
#
loop_
_entity.id
_entity.type
_entity.pdbx_description
1 polymer ?
#
loop_
_entity_poly.entity_id
_entity_poly.type
_entity_poly.pdbx_seq_one_letter_code
_entity_poly.pdbx_strand_id
1 'polypeptide(L)' 'RGNIEGIDLVLGGDIILEVMGVNLADKDAREEIRNKLAALKSGEEMQVTVLRLGEIVELNNLFFPDLLLPKKPKK' A
#
# COMPACT_ATOMS: atom_id res chain seq x y z
N ARG A 1 -1.45 0.25 -21.88
CA ARG A 1 -1.82 1.66 -21.61
C ARG A 1 -3.33 1.76 -21.79
N GLY A 2 -4.07 2.16 -20.76
CA GLY A 2 -5.53 2.31 -20.80
C GLY A 2 -5.88 3.68 -20.24
N ASN A 3 -6.91 4.32 -20.78
CA ASN A 3 -7.35 5.65 -20.39
C ASN A 3 -8.79 5.54 -19.88
N ILE A 4 -9.04 5.99 -18.65
CA ILE A 4 -10.38 6.16 -18.09
C ILE A 4 -10.44 7.62 -17.60
N GLU A 5 -11.46 8.34 -18.03
CA GLU A 5 -11.69 9.75 -17.66
C GLU A 5 -10.49 10.70 -17.91
N GLY A 6 -9.68 10.44 -18.93
CA GLY A 6 -8.55 11.31 -19.29
C GLY A 6 -7.31 11.12 -18.41
N ILE A 7 -7.31 10.15 -17.50
CA ILE A 7 -6.15 9.81 -16.67
C ILE A 7 -5.40 8.66 -17.35
N ASP A 8 -4.12 8.91 -17.68
CA ASP A 8 -3.25 7.90 -18.28
C ASP A 8 -2.86 6.84 -17.25
N LEU A 9 -3.50 5.67 -17.36
CA LEU A 9 -3.29 4.55 -16.47
C LEU A 9 -2.12 3.70 -17.01
N VAL A 10 -1.03 3.68 -16.25
CA VAL A 10 0.11 2.77 -16.51
C VAL A 10 -0.34 1.35 -16.13
N LEU A 11 -0.93 0.65 -17.10
CA LEU A 11 -1.28 -0.76 -16.96
C LEU A 11 -0.01 -1.62 -16.98
N GLY A 12 0.37 -2.07 -15.78
CA GLY A 12 1.37 -3.09 -15.52
C GLY A 12 1.44 -3.40 -14.03
N GLY A 13 0.55 -4.26 -13.54
CA GLY A 13 0.49 -4.72 -12.14
C GLY A 13 -0.84 -4.43 -11.44
N ASP A 14 -0.80 -4.48 -10.11
CA ASP A 14 -1.92 -4.16 -9.20
C ASP A 14 -2.00 -2.66 -8.91
N ILE A 15 -3.21 -2.11 -8.82
CA ILE A 15 -3.44 -0.77 -8.30
C ILE A 15 -3.82 -0.88 -6.83
N ILE A 16 -3.03 -0.29 -5.93
CA ILE A 16 -3.38 -0.25 -4.51
C ILE A 16 -4.53 0.75 -4.32
N LEU A 17 -5.61 0.30 -3.67
CA LEU A 17 -6.79 1.10 -3.35
C LEU A 17 -6.81 1.47 -1.87
N GLU A 18 -6.42 0.53 -1.01
CA GLU A 18 -6.44 0.69 0.44
C GLU A 18 -5.24 -0.03 1.08
N VAL A 19 -4.69 0.55 2.14
CA VAL A 19 -3.64 -0.09 2.95
C VAL A 19 -4.02 0.02 4.42
N MET A 20 -4.14 -1.11 5.11
CA MET A 20 -4.48 -1.16 6.55
C MET A 20 -5.70 -0.30 6.91
N GLY A 21 -6.77 -0.38 6.11
CA GLY A 21 -7.99 0.40 6.31
C GLY A 21 -7.90 1.88 5.91
N VAL A 22 -6.79 2.33 5.30
CA VAL A 22 -6.63 3.71 4.81
C VAL A 22 -6.87 3.75 3.31
N ASN A 23 -7.88 4.49 2.89
CA ASN A 23 -8.19 4.69 1.48
C ASN A 23 -7.16 5.63 0.85
N LEU A 24 -6.52 5.22 -0.24
CA LEU A 24 -5.49 6.04 -0.90
C LEU A 24 -6.03 7.35 -1.50
N ALA A 25 -7.35 7.48 -1.67
CA ALA A 25 -7.99 8.71 -2.10
C ALA A 25 -8.08 9.78 -0.99
N ASP A 26 -7.86 9.40 0.27
CA ASP A 26 -7.92 10.34 1.39
C ASP A 26 -6.75 11.31 1.34
N LYS A 27 -7.02 12.58 1.67
CA LYS A 27 -6.06 13.68 1.57
C LYS A 27 -4.77 13.42 2.36
N ASP A 28 -4.90 12.76 3.52
CA ASP A 28 -3.81 12.50 4.46
C ASP A 28 -3.36 11.03 4.44
N ALA A 29 -3.86 10.23 3.48
CA ALA A 29 -3.64 8.79 3.41
C ALA A 29 -2.16 8.40 3.51
N ARG A 30 -1.30 9.15 2.83
CA ARG A 30 0.15 8.87 2.81
C ARG A 30 0.78 8.99 4.20
N GLU A 31 0.41 10.00 4.97
CA GLU A 31 0.94 10.20 6.32
C GLU A 31 0.39 9.14 7.28
N GLU A 32 -0.90 8.83 7.18
CA GLU A 32 -1.53 7.81 8.01
C GLU A 32 -0.95 6.41 7.74
N ILE A 33 -0.81 6.03 6.47
CA ILE A 33 -0.18 4.77 6.07
C ILE A 33 1.25 4.70 6.60
N ARG A 34 2.02 5.79 6.48
CA ARG A 34 3.39 5.83 7.01
C ARG A 34 3.42 5.63 8.52
N ASN A 35 2.51 6.26 9.26
CA ASN A 35 2.43 6.15 10.71
C ASN A 35 2.03 4.73 11.14
N LYS A 36 1.06 4.13 10.44
CA LYS A 36 0.64 2.73 10.64
C LYS A 36 1.78 1.76 10.37
N LEU A 37 2.50 1.92 9.27
CA LEU A 37 3.68 1.11 8.93
C LEU A 37 4.82 1.26 9.95
N ALA A 38 5.04 2.46 10.48
CA ALA A 38 6.07 2.71 11.50
C ALA A 38 5.72 2.10 12.86
N ALA A 39 4.43 1.86 13.13
CA ALA A 39 3.94 1.22 14.33
C ALA A 39 3.91 -0.31 14.23
N LEU A 40 3.93 -0.88 13.01
CA LEU A 40 3.99 -2.32 12.81
C LEU A 40 5.29 -2.90 13.37
N LYS A 41 5.16 -4.03 14.05
CA LYS A 41 6.31 -4.83 14.48
C LYS A 41 6.72 -5.79 13.37
N SER A 42 8.00 -6.18 13.38
CA SER A 42 8.48 -7.24 12.50
C SER A 42 7.68 -8.51 12.75
N GLY A 43 7.13 -9.09 11.69
CA GLY A 43 6.25 -10.26 11.75
C GLY A 43 4.77 -9.97 11.94
N GLU A 44 4.34 -8.71 12.08
CA GLU A 44 2.93 -8.36 12.00
C GLU A 44 2.47 -8.32 10.53
N GLU A 45 1.24 -8.78 10.31
CA GLU A 45 0.66 -8.90 8.98
C GLU A 45 0.07 -7.57 8.52
N MET A 46 0.18 -7.31 7.22
CA MET A 46 -0.43 -6.15 6.57
C MET A 46 -1.49 -6.59 5.57
N GLN A 47 -2.63 -5.91 5.62
CA GLN A 47 -3.74 -6.04 4.68
C GLN A 47 -3.68 -4.91 3.65
N VAL A 48 -3.87 -5.26 2.38
CA VAL A 48 -3.91 -4.30 1.26
C VAL A 48 -5.02 -4.68 0.30
N THR A 49 -5.85 -3.72 -0.08
CA THR A 49 -6.88 -3.91 -1.10
C THR A 49 -6.35 -3.39 -2.44
N VAL A 50 -6.43 -4.21 -3.48
CA VAL A 50 -5.92 -3.87 -4.82
C VAL A 50 -6.96 -4.09 -5.91
N LEU A 51 -6.88 -3.30 -6.98
CA LEU A 51 -7.50 -3.62 -8.27
C LEU A 51 -6.52 -4.45 -9.09
N ARG A 52 -6.83 -5.74 -9.28
CA ARG A 52 -6.04 -6.70 -10.05
C ARG A 52 -6.92 -7.28 -11.15
N LEU A 53 -6.49 -7.11 -12.40
CA LEU A 53 -7.21 -7.64 -13.58
C LEU A 53 -8.69 -7.23 -13.67
N GLY A 54 -9.04 -6.06 -13.11
CA GLY A 54 -10.42 -5.56 -13.07
C GLY A 54 -11.24 -6.02 -11.86
N GLU A 55 -10.66 -6.81 -10.97
CA GLU A 55 -11.30 -7.26 -9.74
C GLU A 55 -10.67 -6.60 -8.51
N ILE A 56 -11.49 -6.32 -7.51
CA ILE A 56 -11.02 -5.85 -6.20
C ILE A 56 -10.65 -7.08 -5.38
N VAL A 57 -9.37 -7.19 -5.04
CA VAL A 57 -8.80 -8.32 -4.30
C VAL A 57 -8.17 -7.81 -3.01
N GLU A 58 -8.44 -8.51 -1.93
CA GLU A 58 -7.79 -8.28 -0.64
C GLU A 58 -6.57 -9.19 -0.51
N LEU A 59 -5.40 -8.58 -0.31
CA LEU A 59 -4.14 -9.26 -0.07
C LEU A 59 -3.83 -9.25 1.42
N ASN A 60 -3.89 -10.43 2.02
CA ASN A 60 -3.56 -10.67 3.42
C ASN A 60 -2.16 -11.27 3.57
N ASN A 61 -1.57 -11.15 4.77
CA ASN A 61 -0.27 -11.76 5.14
C ASN A 61 0.92 -11.26 4.31
N LEU A 62 0.91 -9.99 3.87
CA LEU A 62 2.07 -9.39 3.21
C LEU A 62 3.20 -9.21 4.23
N PHE A 63 4.22 -10.07 4.15
CA PHE A 63 5.41 -10.01 5.01
C PHE A 63 6.47 -9.10 4.39
N PHE A 64 6.78 -7.99 5.06
CA PHE A 64 7.91 -7.14 4.71
C PHE A 64 9.11 -7.54 5.57
N PRO A 65 10.11 -8.26 5.02
CA PRO A 65 11.35 -8.47 5.74
C PRO A 65 12.00 -7.12 6.06
N ASP A 66 12.69 -7.02 7.20
CA ASP A 66 13.32 -5.82 7.79
C ASP A 66 14.28 -5.02 6.85
N LEU A 67 14.41 -5.42 5.58
CA LEU A 67 15.33 -4.88 4.59
C LEU A 67 14.93 -3.50 4.02
N LEU A 68 13.70 -3.04 4.25
CA LEU A 68 13.19 -1.76 3.69
C LEU A 68 12.79 -0.71 4.74
N LEU A 69 12.83 -1.05 6.04
CA LEU A 69 12.68 -0.04 7.08
C LEU A 69 13.94 0.85 7.07
N PRO A 70 13.83 2.18 7.02
CA PRO A 70 14.99 3.04 7.20
C PRO A 70 15.60 2.70 8.55
N LYS A 71 16.83 2.18 8.54
CA LYS A 71 17.59 1.96 9.77
C LYS A 71 17.54 3.27 10.55
N LYS A 72 16.95 3.27 11.74
CA LYS A 72 16.98 4.43 12.65
C LYS A 72 18.43 4.93 12.66
N PRO A 73 18.70 6.24 12.44
CA PRO A 73 20.05 6.75 12.56
C PRO A 73 20.55 6.40 13.96
N LYS A 74 21.69 5.71 14.03
CA LYS A 74 22.35 5.42 15.30
C LYS A 74 22.83 6.75 15.86
N LYS A 75 22.26 7.12 17.03
CA LYS A 75 22.67 8.11 18.03
C LYS A 75 23.25 9.43 17.52
#